data_AF-A0A835F5Z8-F1
#
_entry.id   AF-A0A835F5Z8-F1
#
_cell.length_a   1.000
_cell.length_b   1.000
_cell.length_c   1.000
_cell.angle_alpha   90.00
_cell.angle_beta   90.00
_cell.angle_gamma   90.00
#
_symmetry.space_group_name_H-M   'P 1'
#
loop_
_entity.id
_entity.type
_entity.pdbx_description
1 polymer ?
#
loop_
_entity_poly.entity_id
_entity_poly.type
_entity_poly.pdbx_seq_one_letter_code
_entity_poly.pdbx_strand_id
1 'polypeptide(L)'
;MSLLAEYSSQELLQAHVQLWHQSLGFFKSAALAIALDLQIADAIHRLGGAATLPQILSEAGISPCRLRDLRRVMRVLTVSGIFSVQRRQPMSSEDAVVYKLTAASHLLVRDDNKSSTSMSLLPNVHLMLTACRECPWIMHDWSDDECVKILKNCKRAIPPRDAGGKVIIIDMVMEYESSDIKHVETQVLYDLLMMNVNGVERDEQGWKTIFFEAGFNDYKIIPVLGVRSIIELYP
;
A
#
# COMPACT_ATOMS: atom_id res chain seq x y z
N MET A 1 -3.84 36.89 -20.46
CA MET A 1 -3.36 37.51 -19.21
C MET A 1 -2.02 36.89 -18.86
N SER A 2 -1.04 37.69 -18.42
CA SER A 2 0.27 37.18 -18.02
C SER A 2 0.13 36.42 -16.70
N LEU A 3 0.66 35.20 -16.59
CA LEU A 3 0.65 34.41 -15.34
C LEU A 3 1.30 35.16 -14.17
N LEU A 4 2.24 36.07 -14.45
CA LEU A 4 2.89 36.93 -13.45
C LEU A 4 2.00 38.08 -12.95
N ALA A 5 0.84 38.32 -13.59
CA ALA A 5 -0.16 39.27 -13.10
C ALA A 5 -1.06 38.63 -12.03
N GLU A 6 -1.13 37.29 -11.98
CA GLU A 6 -2.01 36.53 -11.08
C GLU A 6 -1.24 35.82 -9.97
N TYR A 7 0.02 35.43 -10.21
CA TYR A 7 0.83 34.64 -9.27
C TYR A 7 2.24 35.20 -9.12
N SER A 8 2.80 35.06 -7.91
CA SER A 8 4.19 35.36 -7.64
C SER A 8 5.13 34.33 -8.29
N SER A 9 6.37 34.73 -8.55
CA SER A 9 7.38 33.81 -9.10
C SER A 9 7.66 32.62 -8.16
N GLN A 10 7.53 32.81 -6.85
CA GLN A 10 7.72 31.73 -5.87
C GLN A 10 6.58 30.70 -5.93
N GLU A 11 5.32 31.15 -6.08
CA GLU A 11 4.17 30.27 -6.25
C GLU A 11 4.28 29.45 -7.54
N LEU A 12 4.70 30.08 -8.64
CA LEU A 12 4.92 29.38 -9.91
C LEU A 12 6.03 28.33 -9.82
N LEU A 13 7.11 28.61 -9.09
CA LEU A 13 8.18 27.64 -8.85
C LEU A 13 7.70 26.45 -8.00
N GLN A 14 6.91 26.70 -6.96
CA GLN A 14 6.33 25.62 -6.15
C GLN A 14 5.34 24.77 -6.95
N ALA A 15 4.48 25.41 -7.74
CA ALA A 15 3.56 24.71 -8.64
C ALA A 15 4.33 23.84 -9.65
N HIS A 16 5.45 24.35 -10.19
CA HIS A 16 6.31 23.57 -11.09
C HIS A 16 6.87 22.33 -10.40
N VAL A 17 7.40 22.47 -9.17
CA VAL A 17 7.89 21.34 -8.37
C VAL A 17 6.78 20.32 -8.09
N GLN A 18 5.58 20.79 -7.74
CA GLN A 18 4.42 19.94 -7.48
C GLN A 18 4.03 19.12 -8.72
N LEU A 19 3.94 19.75 -9.89
CA LEU A 19 3.61 19.06 -11.15
C LEU A 19 4.66 18.01 -11.51
N TRP A 20 5.95 18.31 -11.35
CA TRP A 20 7.02 17.32 -11.56
C TRP A 20 6.96 16.18 -10.54
N HIS A 21 6.68 16.49 -9.28
CA HIS A 21 6.58 15.48 -8.23
C HIS A 21 5.46 14.47 -8.53
N GLN A 22 4.31 14.96 -8.97
CA GLN A 22 3.18 14.11 -9.36
C GLN A 22 3.47 13.33 -10.66
N SER A 23 4.02 14.00 -11.68
CA SER A 23 4.39 13.37 -12.95
C SER A 23 5.42 12.24 -12.79
N LEU A 24 6.33 12.37 -11.83
CA LEU A 24 7.35 11.37 -11.53
C LEU A 24 6.91 10.36 -10.45
N GLY A 25 5.68 10.45 -9.95
CA GLY A 25 5.15 9.60 -8.88
C GLY A 25 5.24 8.11 -9.22
N PHE A 26 4.98 7.73 -10.48
CA PHE A 26 5.06 6.34 -10.93
C PHE A 26 6.44 5.71 -10.76
N PHE A 27 7.53 6.50 -10.81
CA PHE A 27 8.88 5.99 -10.58
C PHE A 27 9.10 5.56 -9.12
N LYS A 28 8.34 6.09 -8.16
CA LYS A 28 8.35 5.60 -6.78
C LYS A 28 7.76 4.20 -6.71
N SER A 29 6.62 3.97 -7.37
CA SER A 29 5.99 2.66 -7.47
C SER A 29 6.87 1.66 -8.21
N ALA A 30 7.51 2.06 -9.32
CA ALA A 30 8.47 1.22 -10.05
C ALA A 30 9.69 0.86 -9.20
N ALA A 31 10.25 1.82 -8.45
CA ALA A 31 11.35 1.54 -7.53
C ALA A 31 10.94 0.57 -6.41
N LEU A 32 9.71 0.69 -5.90
CA LEU A 32 9.15 -0.22 -4.90
C LEU A 32 8.97 -1.62 -5.49
N ALA A 33 8.43 -1.75 -6.70
CA ALA A 33 8.29 -3.03 -7.40
C ALA A 33 9.64 -3.73 -7.58
N ILE A 34 10.66 -3.01 -8.06
CA ILE A 34 12.02 -3.54 -8.18
C ILE A 34 12.54 -4.04 -6.82
N ALA A 35 12.26 -3.33 -5.73
CA ALA A 35 12.69 -3.77 -4.41
C ALA A 35 11.98 -5.03 -3.92
N LEU A 36 10.70 -5.24 -4.31
CA LEU A 36 9.97 -6.46 -4.02
C LEU A 36 10.49 -7.64 -4.84
N ASP A 37 10.68 -7.45 -6.15
CA ASP A 37 11.14 -8.49 -7.07
C ASP A 37 12.54 -8.99 -6.69
N LEU A 38 13.40 -8.06 -6.27
CA LEU A 38 14.75 -8.35 -5.80
C LEU A 38 14.81 -8.75 -4.32
N GLN A 39 13.68 -8.80 -3.62
CA GLN A 39 13.58 -9.17 -2.19
C GLN A 39 14.56 -8.39 -1.30
N ILE A 40 14.70 -7.08 -1.55
CA ILE A 40 15.66 -6.22 -0.86
C ILE A 40 15.40 -6.18 0.65
N ALA A 41 14.12 -6.10 1.05
CA ALA A 41 13.74 -6.07 2.46
C ALA A 41 14.16 -7.37 3.18
N ASP A 42 13.93 -8.53 2.56
CA ASP A 42 14.33 -9.83 3.08
C ASP A 42 15.85 -9.95 3.17
N ALA A 43 16.59 -9.49 2.15
CA ALA A 43 18.04 -9.48 2.15
C ALA A 43 18.60 -8.65 3.33
N ILE A 44 18.09 -7.44 3.55
CA ILE A 44 18.51 -6.61 4.68
C ILE A 44 18.12 -7.27 6.01
N HIS A 45 16.95 -7.90 6.09
CA HIS A 45 16.49 -8.60 7.28
C HIS A 45 17.42 -9.78 7.65
N ARG A 46 17.75 -10.65 6.68
CA ARG A 46 18.67 -11.79 6.87
C ARG A 46 20.08 -11.35 7.27
N LEU A 47 20.50 -10.17 6.82
CA LEU A 47 21.78 -9.56 7.20
C LEU A 47 21.77 -8.86 8.58
N GLY A 48 20.70 -9.04 9.38
CA GLY A 48 20.60 -8.47 10.73
C GLY A 48 19.95 -7.09 10.79
N GLY A 49 19.16 -6.72 9.78
CA GLY A 49 18.37 -5.49 9.73
C GLY A 49 19.12 -4.23 9.26
N ALA A 50 20.40 -4.34 8.93
CA ALA A 50 21.23 -3.26 8.42
C ALA A 50 22.32 -3.78 7.47
N ALA A 51 22.40 -3.27 6.24
CA ALA A 51 23.34 -3.77 5.24
C ALA A 51 23.87 -2.69 4.29
N THR A 52 25.07 -2.88 3.76
CA THR A 52 25.64 -2.04 2.69
C THR A 52 25.11 -2.47 1.31
N LEU A 53 25.22 -1.62 0.28
CA LEU A 53 24.78 -1.98 -1.07
C LEU A 53 25.46 -3.24 -1.62
N PRO A 54 26.79 -3.44 -1.50
CA PRO A 54 27.42 -4.69 -1.92
C PRO A 54 26.85 -5.92 -1.22
N GLN A 55 26.59 -5.83 0.09
CA GLN A 55 26.02 -6.93 0.87
C GLN A 55 24.59 -7.27 0.40
N ILE A 56 23.75 -6.26 0.19
CA ILE A 56 22.39 -6.44 -0.35
C ILE A 56 22.45 -7.08 -1.74
N LEU A 57 23.36 -6.62 -2.60
CA LEU A 57 23.53 -7.16 -3.95
C LEU A 57 23.93 -8.64 -3.95
N SER A 58 24.89 -8.98 -3.09
CA SER A 58 25.37 -10.34 -2.92
C SER A 58 24.28 -11.26 -2.39
N GLU A 59 23.54 -10.81 -1.37
CA GLU A 59 22.45 -11.56 -0.74
C GLU A 59 21.23 -11.72 -1.67
N ALA A 60 20.94 -10.73 -2.51
CA ALA A 60 19.89 -10.79 -3.51
C ALA A 60 20.29 -11.56 -4.79
N GLY A 61 21.53 -12.07 -4.87
CA GLY A 61 22.02 -12.82 -6.03
C GLY A 61 22.15 -11.99 -7.32
N ILE A 62 22.33 -10.67 -7.20
CA ILE A 62 22.38 -9.75 -8.34
C ILE A 62 23.84 -9.59 -8.84
N SER A 63 24.02 -9.45 -10.15
CA SER A 63 25.35 -9.19 -10.71
C SER A 63 25.99 -7.89 -10.18
N PRO A 64 27.26 -7.90 -9.74
CA PRO A 64 27.96 -6.74 -9.21
C PRO A 64 27.96 -5.49 -10.11
N CYS A 65 27.82 -5.66 -11.43
CA CYS A 65 27.78 -4.54 -12.38
C CYS A 65 26.55 -3.63 -12.20
N ARG A 66 25.49 -4.11 -11.54
CA ARG A 66 24.25 -3.35 -11.29
C ARG A 66 24.27 -2.54 -10.00
N LEU A 67 25.42 -2.46 -9.31
CA LEU A 67 25.56 -1.69 -8.07
C LEU A 67 25.19 -0.21 -8.21
N ARG A 68 25.56 0.41 -9.35
CA ARG A 68 25.19 1.79 -9.64
C ARG A 68 23.68 1.97 -9.78
N ASP A 69 23.00 0.99 -10.35
CA ASP A 69 21.56 1.04 -10.60
C ASP A 69 20.78 0.78 -9.30
N LEU A 70 21.21 -0.22 -8.51
CA LEU A 70 20.66 -0.47 -7.17
C LEU A 70 20.82 0.77 -6.27
N ARG A 71 21.97 1.46 -6.34
CA ARG A 71 22.20 2.71 -5.60
C ARG A 71 21.16 3.78 -5.94
N ARG A 72 20.74 3.89 -7.21
CA ARG A 72 19.71 4.84 -7.65
C ARG A 72 18.34 4.46 -7.10
N VAL A 73 17.96 3.18 -7.19
CA VAL A 73 16.70 2.65 -6.64
C VAL A 73 16.65 2.88 -5.12
N MET A 74 17.69 2.51 -4.40
CA MET A 74 17.76 2.67 -2.94
C MET A 74 17.72 4.14 -2.51
N ARG A 75 18.24 5.08 -3.31
CA ARG A 75 18.08 6.52 -3.03
C ARG A 75 16.61 6.96 -3.11
N VAL A 76 15.89 6.55 -4.16
CA VAL A 76 14.45 6.84 -4.30
C VAL A 76 13.68 6.31 -3.11
N LEU A 77 13.92 5.04 -2.74
CA LEU A 77 13.21 4.40 -1.63
C LEU A 77 13.58 4.99 -0.26
N THR A 78 14.82 5.47 -0.09
CA THR A 78 15.24 6.15 1.14
C THR A 78 14.58 7.52 1.27
N VAL A 79 14.60 8.34 0.21
CA VAL A 79 13.96 9.67 0.21
C VAL A 79 12.44 9.56 0.35
N SER A 80 11.85 8.47 -0.17
CA SER A 80 10.42 8.16 -0.01
C SER A 80 10.07 7.64 1.40
N GLY A 81 11.07 7.42 2.26
CA GLY A 81 10.88 6.94 3.63
C GLY A 81 10.63 5.44 3.77
N ILE A 82 10.80 4.66 2.69
CA ILE A 82 10.64 3.19 2.71
C ILE A 82 11.82 2.54 3.42
N PHE A 83 13.05 2.98 3.12
CA PHE A 83 14.26 2.58 3.85
C PHE A 83 14.90 3.79 4.54
N SER A 84 15.77 3.55 5.51
CA SER A 84 16.57 4.62 6.13
C SER A 84 18.06 4.40 5.88
N VAL A 85 18.83 5.48 5.93
CA VAL A 85 20.28 5.45 5.68
C VAL A 85 21.03 5.97 6.88
N GLN A 86 22.05 5.21 7.33
CA GLN A 86 22.98 5.63 8.37
C GLN A 86 24.39 5.71 7.78
N ARG A 87 25.04 6.86 7.94
CA ARG A 87 26.46 7.02 7.59
C ARG A 87 27.32 6.57 8.77
N ARG A 88 28.17 5.56 8.55
CA ARG A 88 29.31 5.24 9.43
C ARG A 88 30.42 6.26 9.16
N GLN A 89 31.09 6.70 10.22
CA GLN A 89 32.27 7.58 10.11
C GLN A 89 33.37 6.92 9.23
N PRO A 90 34.16 7.70 8.48
CA PRO A 90 34.86 7.21 7.31
C PRO A 90 36.17 6.51 7.67
N MET A 91 36.31 5.24 7.28
CA MET A 91 37.62 4.61 7.08
C MET A 91 37.79 3.94 5.70
N SER A 92 36.75 3.85 4.87
CA SER A 92 36.87 3.43 3.46
C SER A 92 35.66 3.88 2.62
N SER A 93 35.91 4.16 1.34
CA SER A 93 35.12 5.05 0.48
C SER A 93 33.80 4.51 -0.10
N GLU A 94 33.40 3.27 0.18
CA GLU A 94 32.10 2.72 -0.29
C GLU A 94 31.29 1.93 0.76
N ASP A 95 31.92 1.47 1.86
CA ASP A 95 31.24 0.79 2.99
C ASP A 95 30.72 1.74 4.08
N ALA A 96 30.83 3.06 3.84
CA ALA A 96 30.43 4.08 4.81
C ALA A 96 28.90 4.23 4.96
N VAL A 97 28.10 3.65 4.05
CA VAL A 97 26.65 3.88 4.02
C VAL A 97 25.91 2.56 4.22
N VAL A 98 25.17 2.48 5.33
CA VAL A 98 24.37 1.31 5.69
C VAL A 98 22.89 1.65 5.57
N TYR A 99 22.15 0.79 4.89
CA TYR A 99 20.69 0.87 4.72
C TYR A 99 20.02 0.04 5.80
N LYS A 100 18.96 0.58 6.39
CA LYS A 100 18.19 -0.06 7.45
C LYS A 100 16.72 -0.12 7.08
N LEU A 101 16.06 -1.15 7.62
CA LEU A 101 14.61 -1.26 7.56
C LEU A 101 13.96 -0.13 8.37
N THR A 102 12.93 0.49 7.79
CA THR A 102 11.93 1.28 8.52
C THR A 102 10.72 0.41 8.83
N ALA A 103 9.76 0.94 9.59
CA ALA A 103 8.46 0.29 9.79
C ALA A 103 7.78 -0.07 8.45
N ALA A 104 7.86 0.82 7.44
CA ALA A 104 7.26 0.57 6.13
C ALA A 104 7.92 -0.60 5.39
N SER A 105 9.26 -0.64 5.31
CA SER A 105 9.96 -1.75 4.66
C SER A 105 9.89 -3.06 5.45
N HIS A 106 9.69 -2.99 6.78
CA HIS A 106 9.50 -4.20 7.59
C HIS A 106 8.23 -4.95 7.20
N LEU A 107 7.16 -4.25 6.80
CA LEU A 107 5.93 -4.86 6.29
C LEU A 107 6.11 -5.60 4.95
N LEU A 108 7.27 -5.44 4.30
CA LEU A 108 7.65 -6.11 3.06
C LEU A 108 8.46 -7.39 3.31
N VAL A 109 8.89 -7.65 4.55
CA VAL A 109 9.64 -8.87 4.89
C VAL A 109 8.68 -10.05 4.90
N ARG A 110 9.08 -11.16 4.28
CA ARG A 110 8.35 -12.44 4.32
C ARG A 110 8.54 -13.08 5.67
N ASP A 111 7.45 -13.58 6.25
CA ASP A 111 7.55 -14.32 7.50
C ASP A 111 7.78 -15.81 7.21
N ASP A 112 8.98 -16.29 7.50
CA ASP A 112 9.33 -17.70 7.34
C ASP A 112 8.71 -18.57 8.45
N ASN A 113 8.24 -17.95 9.54
CA ASN A 113 7.53 -18.64 10.62
C ASN A 113 6.01 -18.59 10.42
N LYS A 114 5.40 -19.75 10.20
CA LYS A 114 3.93 -19.95 10.11
C LYS A 114 3.17 -19.73 11.44
N SER A 115 3.58 -18.75 12.26
CA SER A 115 2.75 -18.30 13.37
C SER A 115 1.74 -17.28 12.84
N SER A 116 0.45 -17.54 13.05
CA SER A 116 -0.71 -16.80 12.52
C SER A 116 -0.87 -15.34 12.98
N THR A 117 0.21 -14.65 13.34
CA THR A 117 0.20 -13.31 13.95
C THR A 117 1.04 -12.26 13.19
N SER A 118 1.63 -12.59 12.04
CA SER A 118 2.44 -11.62 11.30
C SER A 118 1.68 -10.92 10.19
N MET A 119 1.65 -9.60 10.31
CA MET A 119 0.92 -8.67 9.44
C MET A 119 1.81 -8.24 8.25
N SER A 120 2.32 -9.18 7.47
CA SER A 120 3.07 -8.85 6.24
C SER A 120 2.10 -8.29 5.20
N LEU A 121 2.34 -7.06 4.74
CA LEU A 121 1.57 -6.44 3.65
C LEU A 121 2.17 -6.75 2.28
N LEU A 122 3.24 -7.54 2.21
CA LEU A 122 3.93 -7.88 0.97
C LEU A 122 2.99 -8.42 -0.11
N PRO A 123 2.09 -9.40 0.15
CA PRO A 123 1.18 -9.90 -0.88
C PRO A 123 0.26 -8.79 -1.43
N ASN A 124 -0.18 -7.87 -0.57
CA ASN A 124 -1.05 -6.74 -0.94
C ASN A 124 -0.32 -5.70 -1.79
N VAL A 125 0.90 -5.31 -1.39
CA VAL A 125 1.69 -4.31 -2.12
C VAL A 125 2.16 -4.88 -3.46
N HIS A 126 2.61 -6.14 -3.49
CA HIS A 126 2.96 -6.82 -4.73
C HIS A 126 1.77 -6.89 -5.67
N LEU A 127 0.60 -7.27 -5.16
CA LEU A 127 -0.62 -7.30 -5.93
C LEU A 127 -1.01 -5.93 -6.47
N MET A 128 -0.94 -4.84 -5.70
CA MET A 128 -1.27 -3.50 -6.20
C MET A 128 -0.31 -3.01 -7.29
N LEU A 129 0.97 -3.35 -7.17
CA LEU A 129 1.95 -3.07 -8.21
C LEU A 129 1.76 -4.00 -9.44
N THR A 130 1.10 -5.14 -9.24
CA THR A 130 0.77 -6.14 -10.28
C THR A 130 -0.67 -5.98 -10.82
N ALA A 131 -1.51 -5.14 -10.20
CA ALA A 131 -2.95 -4.95 -10.45
C ALA A 131 -3.27 -4.38 -11.84
N CYS A 132 -2.25 -4.12 -12.66
CA CYS A 132 -2.43 -4.13 -14.11
C CYS A 132 -2.80 -5.51 -14.70
N ARG A 133 -2.95 -6.60 -13.91
CA ARG A 133 -3.39 -7.90 -14.44
C ARG A 133 -4.42 -8.71 -13.65
N GLU A 134 -4.38 -8.87 -12.32
CA GLU A 134 -5.41 -9.68 -11.60
C GLU A 134 -5.54 -9.20 -10.14
N CYS A 135 -6.73 -8.79 -9.69
CA CYS A 135 -7.05 -8.47 -8.29
C CYS A 135 -7.95 -9.58 -7.68
N PRO A 136 -7.69 -10.09 -6.46
CA PRO A 136 -8.52 -11.07 -5.76
C PRO A 136 -9.34 -10.41 -4.63
N TRP A 137 -9.81 -9.18 -4.81
CA TRP A 137 -10.56 -8.42 -3.80
C TRP A 137 -12.01 -8.29 -4.22
N ILE A 138 -12.80 -9.24 -3.77
CA ILE A 138 -14.07 -9.56 -4.42
C ILE A 138 -15.03 -8.35 -4.38
N MET A 139 -15.26 -7.69 -3.24
CA MET A 139 -16.42 -6.80 -3.12
C MET A 139 -16.30 -5.44 -3.83
N HIS A 140 -15.13 -4.80 -3.87
CA HIS A 140 -14.96 -3.57 -4.63
C HIS A 140 -14.99 -3.78 -6.15
N ASP A 141 -14.72 -5.00 -6.63
CA ASP A 141 -14.75 -5.34 -8.06
C ASP A 141 -16.19 -5.43 -8.64
N TRP A 142 -17.22 -5.44 -7.79
CA TRP A 142 -18.63 -5.61 -8.21
C TRP A 142 -19.48 -4.35 -8.00
N SER A 143 -20.52 -4.23 -8.84
CA SER A 143 -21.57 -3.21 -8.67
C SER A 143 -22.40 -3.43 -7.41
N ASP A 144 -23.16 -2.41 -6.97
CA ASP A 144 -23.98 -2.48 -5.75
C ASP A 144 -24.98 -3.66 -5.79
N ASP A 145 -25.66 -3.87 -6.91
CA ASP A 145 -26.62 -4.96 -7.10
C ASP A 145 -25.96 -6.34 -6.96
N GLU A 146 -24.73 -6.47 -7.44
CA GLU A 146 -23.94 -7.71 -7.36
C GLU A 146 -23.42 -7.93 -5.95
N CYS A 147 -22.93 -6.89 -5.28
CA CYS A 147 -22.58 -6.90 -3.86
C CYS A 147 -23.75 -7.35 -3.00
N VAL A 148 -24.95 -6.81 -3.21
CA VAL A 148 -26.17 -7.22 -2.49
C VAL A 148 -26.48 -8.69 -2.72
N LYS A 149 -26.36 -9.20 -3.95
CA LYS A 149 -26.57 -10.64 -4.26
C LYS A 149 -25.55 -11.54 -3.55
N ILE A 150 -24.27 -11.17 -3.58
CA ILE A 150 -23.20 -11.90 -2.90
C ILE A 150 -23.48 -11.92 -1.39
N LEU A 151 -23.80 -10.78 -0.79
CA LEU A 151 -24.04 -10.68 0.65
C LEU A 151 -25.31 -11.41 1.09
N LYS A 152 -26.37 -11.44 0.29
CA LYS A 152 -27.55 -12.29 0.53
C LYS A 152 -27.18 -13.77 0.56
N ASN A 153 -26.26 -14.21 -0.29
CA ASN A 153 -25.76 -15.60 -0.27
C ASN A 153 -24.93 -15.87 1.00
N CYS A 154 -24.02 -14.96 1.36
CA CYS A 154 -23.24 -15.06 2.59
C CYS A 154 -24.13 -15.12 3.83
N LYS A 155 -25.17 -14.28 3.89
CA LYS A 155 -26.15 -14.27 4.99
C LYS A 155 -26.83 -15.63 5.17
N ARG A 156 -27.23 -16.28 4.07
CA ARG A 156 -27.84 -17.62 4.12
C ARG A 156 -26.89 -18.73 4.56
N ALA A 157 -25.58 -18.52 4.40
CA ALA A 157 -24.55 -19.52 4.71
C ALA A 157 -24.04 -19.43 6.17
N ILE A 158 -24.34 -18.35 6.89
CA ILE A 158 -23.90 -18.16 8.27
C ILE A 158 -25.01 -18.49 9.28
N PRO A 159 -24.65 -18.94 10.49
CA PRO A 159 -25.64 -19.17 11.55
C PRO A 159 -26.21 -17.84 12.08
N PRO A 160 -27.27 -17.88 12.91
CA PRO A 160 -27.80 -16.68 13.55
C PRO A 160 -26.77 -16.02 14.50
N ARG A 161 -27.01 -14.75 14.85
CA ARG A 161 -26.04 -13.91 15.61
C ARG A 161 -25.70 -14.48 16.99
N ASP A 162 -26.68 -15.05 17.68
CA ASP A 162 -26.53 -15.68 19.01
C ASP A 162 -25.64 -16.94 18.96
N ALA A 163 -25.60 -17.63 17.82
CA ALA A 163 -24.68 -18.72 17.54
C ALA A 163 -23.32 -18.24 16.97
N GLY A 164 -23.06 -16.93 16.96
CA GLY A 164 -21.80 -16.32 16.54
C GLY A 164 -21.65 -16.05 15.04
N GLY A 165 -22.74 -16.11 14.26
CA GLY A 165 -22.69 -15.84 12.83
C GLY A 165 -22.36 -14.38 12.52
N LYS A 166 -21.36 -14.18 11.67
CA LYS A 166 -21.00 -12.87 11.10
C LYS A 166 -20.33 -13.02 9.74
N VAL A 167 -20.46 -12.01 8.90
CA VAL A 167 -19.65 -11.86 7.69
C VAL A 167 -18.54 -10.85 8.00
N ILE A 168 -17.31 -11.15 7.60
CA ILE A 168 -16.19 -10.22 7.67
C ILE A 168 -15.81 -9.82 6.26
N ILE A 169 -15.82 -8.52 5.99
CA ILE A 169 -15.32 -7.93 4.76
C ILE A 169 -14.05 -7.16 5.13
N ILE A 170 -13.01 -7.27 4.29
CA ILE A 170 -11.80 -6.46 4.40
C ILE A 170 -11.76 -5.63 3.13
N ASP A 171 -12.14 -4.37 3.24
CA ASP A 171 -12.18 -3.45 2.11
C ASP A 171 -11.83 -2.03 2.55
N MET A 172 -11.63 -1.13 1.59
CA MET A 172 -11.45 0.28 1.90
C MET A 172 -12.81 0.95 2.14
N VAL A 173 -12.77 1.92 3.04
CA VAL A 173 -13.90 2.80 3.33
C VAL A 173 -13.38 4.20 3.15
N MET A 174 -13.92 4.89 2.13
CA MET A 174 -13.51 6.24 1.78
C MET A 174 -13.87 7.23 2.91
N GLU A 175 -13.10 8.30 3.01
CA GLU A 175 -13.36 9.46 3.90
C GLU A 175 -13.30 9.18 5.41
N TYR A 176 -12.68 8.08 5.85
CA TYR A 176 -12.41 7.88 7.27
C TYR A 176 -11.43 8.95 7.77
N GLU A 177 -11.88 9.82 8.69
CA GLU A 177 -11.18 11.02 9.18
C GLU A 177 -9.68 10.77 9.48
N SER A 178 -8.83 11.02 8.48
CA SER A 178 -7.38 10.93 8.59
C SER A 178 -6.78 12.28 8.24
N SER A 179 -5.96 12.84 9.14
CA SER A 179 -5.23 14.07 8.89
C SER A 179 -3.94 13.85 8.10
N ASP A 180 -3.57 12.60 7.80
CA ASP A 180 -2.40 12.26 6.99
C ASP A 180 -2.72 12.38 5.50
N ILE A 181 -2.15 13.41 4.86
CA ILE A 181 -2.28 13.67 3.42
C ILE A 181 -1.92 12.43 2.58
N LYS A 182 -0.93 11.63 3.01
CA LYS A 182 -0.55 10.42 2.26
C LYS A 182 -1.63 9.35 2.30
N HIS A 183 -2.33 9.22 3.43
CA HIS A 183 -3.42 8.26 3.58
C HIS A 183 -4.59 8.65 2.68
N VAL A 184 -5.01 9.93 2.73
CA VAL A 184 -6.08 10.47 1.87
C VAL A 184 -5.70 10.37 0.38
N GLU A 185 -4.49 10.78 -0.01
CA GLU A 185 -4.01 10.67 -1.39
C GLU A 185 -4.01 9.21 -1.87
N THR A 186 -3.62 8.25 -1.01
CA THR A 186 -3.65 6.82 -1.35
C THR A 186 -5.08 6.31 -1.56
N GLN A 187 -6.04 6.72 -0.73
CA GLN A 187 -7.45 6.35 -0.90
C GLN A 187 -8.02 6.85 -2.23
N VAL A 188 -7.80 8.13 -2.56
CA VAL A 188 -8.30 8.72 -3.81
C VAL A 188 -7.61 8.12 -5.05
N LEU A 189 -6.31 7.82 -4.98
CA LEU A 189 -5.61 7.15 -6.08
C LEU A 189 -6.10 5.70 -6.28
N TYR A 190 -6.55 5.04 -5.21
CA TYR A 190 -7.14 3.71 -5.32
C TYR A 190 -8.53 3.75 -5.95
N ASP A 191 -9.38 4.73 -5.60
CA ASP A 191 -10.65 4.95 -6.29
C ASP A 191 -10.45 5.17 -7.81
N LEU A 192 -9.43 5.93 -8.20
CA LEU A 192 -9.05 6.08 -9.61
C LEU A 192 -8.62 4.74 -10.26
N LEU A 193 -7.92 3.87 -9.53
CA LEU A 193 -7.57 2.52 -10.00
C LEU A 193 -8.83 1.69 -10.26
N MET A 194 -9.86 1.85 -9.43
CA MET A 194 -11.13 1.14 -9.55
C MET A 194 -11.91 1.45 -10.82
N MET A 195 -11.57 2.48 -11.60
CA MET A 195 -12.12 2.66 -12.95
C MET A 195 -11.72 1.56 -13.95
N ASN A 196 -10.64 0.81 -13.69
CA ASN A 196 -10.16 -0.27 -14.59
C ASN A 196 -10.90 -1.60 -14.39
N VAL A 197 -11.48 -1.78 -13.21
CA VAL A 197 -12.40 -2.85 -12.88
C VAL A 197 -13.79 -2.21 -12.97
N ASN A 198 -14.87 -2.92 -13.30
CA ASN A 198 -16.19 -2.25 -13.35
C ASN A 198 -16.78 -2.07 -11.93
N GLY A 199 -15.90 -1.71 -10.98
CA GLY A 199 -16.08 -1.70 -9.54
C GLY A 199 -16.26 -0.29 -8.98
N VAL A 200 -16.58 -0.21 -7.68
CA VAL A 200 -16.95 1.05 -7.00
C VAL A 200 -16.35 1.06 -5.59
N GLU A 201 -15.50 2.03 -5.28
CA GLU A 201 -15.14 2.33 -3.88
C GLU A 201 -16.30 3.04 -3.19
N ARG A 202 -16.50 2.74 -1.91
CA ARG A 202 -17.68 3.20 -1.17
C ARG A 202 -17.28 3.90 0.11
N ASP A 203 -17.96 5.00 0.41
CA ASP A 203 -17.96 5.60 1.73
C ASP A 203 -18.79 4.74 2.70
N GLU A 204 -18.83 5.13 3.98
CA GLU A 204 -19.64 4.40 4.97
C GLU A 204 -21.13 4.37 4.58
N GLN A 205 -21.65 5.44 4.00
CA GLN A 205 -23.08 5.55 3.67
C GLN A 205 -23.48 4.64 2.50
N GLY A 206 -22.62 4.48 1.49
CA GLY A 206 -22.77 3.53 0.40
C GLY A 206 -22.72 2.09 0.90
N TRP A 207 -21.72 1.76 1.72
CA TRP A 207 -21.61 0.45 2.36
C TRP A 207 -22.84 0.11 3.21
N LYS A 208 -23.30 1.06 4.03
CA LYS A 208 -24.49 0.93 4.87
C LYS A 208 -25.74 0.55 4.06
N THR A 209 -25.94 1.21 2.92
CA THR A 209 -27.10 0.96 2.04
C THR A 209 -27.11 -0.50 1.56
N ILE A 210 -25.96 -0.98 1.09
CA ILE A 210 -25.78 -2.36 0.63
C ILE A 210 -26.04 -3.38 1.74
N PHE A 211 -25.54 -3.13 2.96
CA PHE A 211 -25.70 -4.07 4.08
C PHE A 211 -27.15 -4.28 4.47
N PHE A 212 -27.91 -3.18 4.57
CA PHE A 212 -29.33 -3.25 4.93
C PHE A 212 -30.17 -3.83 3.79
N GLU A 213 -29.85 -3.53 2.53
CA GLU A 213 -30.53 -4.15 1.38
C GLU A 213 -30.24 -5.66 1.26
N ALA A 214 -29.03 -6.08 1.63
CA ALA A 214 -28.67 -7.49 1.79
C ALA A 214 -29.37 -8.17 2.99
N GLY A 215 -30.05 -7.38 3.82
CA GLY A 215 -30.87 -7.84 4.93
C GLY A 215 -30.14 -7.97 6.26
N PHE A 216 -28.90 -7.49 6.40
CA PHE A 216 -28.20 -7.48 7.70
C PHE A 216 -28.84 -6.48 8.66
N ASN A 217 -28.79 -6.78 9.96
CA ASN A 217 -29.45 -5.98 10.99
C ASN A 217 -28.52 -4.93 11.62
N ASP A 218 -27.21 -5.18 11.60
CA ASP A 218 -26.22 -4.40 12.32
C ASP A 218 -24.85 -4.58 11.66
N TYR A 219 -23.98 -3.58 11.77
CA TYR A 219 -22.62 -3.61 11.22
C TYR A 219 -21.64 -2.84 12.10
N LYS A 220 -20.36 -3.20 11.99
CA LYS A 220 -19.27 -2.50 12.66
C LYS A 220 -18.11 -2.30 11.70
N ILE A 221 -17.68 -1.05 11.52
CA ILE A 221 -16.48 -0.72 10.75
C ILE A 221 -15.34 -0.46 11.75
N ILE A 222 -14.22 -1.14 11.54
CA ILE A 222 -13.01 -0.99 12.35
C ILE A 222 -11.88 -0.57 11.40
N PRO A 223 -11.41 0.69 11.46
CA PRO A 223 -10.31 1.17 10.63
C PRO A 223 -9.01 0.49 11.09
N VAL A 224 -8.53 -0.49 10.34
CA VAL A 224 -7.32 -1.25 10.69
C VAL A 224 -6.57 -1.63 9.41
N LEU A 225 -5.25 -1.82 9.51
CA LEU A 225 -4.38 -2.17 8.37
C LEU A 225 -4.09 -0.98 7.41
N GLY A 226 -3.95 0.24 7.93
CA GLY A 226 -3.53 1.40 7.15
C GLY A 226 -4.70 2.09 6.44
N VAL A 227 -4.85 1.84 5.14
CA VAL A 227 -5.93 2.43 4.30
C VAL A 227 -7.22 1.62 4.30
N ARG A 228 -7.20 0.41 4.89
CA ARG A 228 -8.31 -0.55 4.88
C ARG A 228 -9.13 -0.49 6.16
N SER A 229 -10.25 -1.18 6.12
CA SER A 229 -11.14 -1.40 7.26
C SER A 229 -11.57 -2.86 7.32
N ILE A 230 -11.74 -3.37 8.53
CA ILE A 230 -12.51 -4.60 8.77
C ILE A 230 -13.97 -4.17 8.98
N ILE A 231 -14.86 -4.72 8.16
CA ILE A 231 -16.29 -4.50 8.26
C ILE A 231 -16.93 -5.81 8.71
N GLU A 232 -17.54 -5.81 9.90
CA GLU A 232 -18.27 -6.95 10.44
C GLU A 232 -19.77 -6.73 10.19
N LEU A 233 -20.43 -7.70 9.55
CA LEU A 233 -21.88 -7.70 9.32
C LEU A 233 -22.57 -8.76 10.16
N TYR A 234 -23.68 -8.38 10.79
CA TYR A 234 -24.44 -9.22 11.71
C TYR A 234 -25.83 -9.55 11.15
N PRO A 235 -26.20 -10.85 11.03
CA PRO A 235 -27.41 -11.30 10.36
C PRO A 235 -28.72 -10.94 11.09
#